data_AF-A0A5C4SY04-F1
#
_entry.id   AF-A0A5C4SY04-F1
#
_cell.length_a   1.000
_cell.length_b   1.000
_cell.length_c   1.000
_cell.angle_alpha   90.00
_cell.angle_beta   90.00
_cell.angle_gamma   90.00
#
_symmetry.space_group_name_H-M   'P 1'
#
loop_
_entity.id
_entity.type
_entity.pdbx_description
1 polymer ?
#
loop_
_entity_poly.entity_id
_entity_poly.type
_entity_poly.pdbx_seq_one_letter_code
_entity_poly.pdbx_strand_id
1 'polypeptide(L)'
;MSEVIQIMTFGARLRSARNSKRLTQHQVADTLGLNFTTISKYENDKSQPDNEILQKMSVLYDVSIDWLLTGETGGSAAAGGRAKMYFGGQVEELTEEEAEHLRDSLEMFRLLKEKRAKYDSGRKPDK
;
A
#
# COMPACT_ATOMS: atom_id res chain seq x y z
N MET A 1 -6.60 -29.49 -14.57
CA MET A 1 -7.23 -28.29 -15.14
C MET A 1 -6.25 -27.16 -14.92
N SER A 2 -5.85 -26.53 -16.03
CA SER A 2 -4.79 -25.54 -16.12
C SER A 2 -4.99 -24.42 -15.12
N GLU A 3 -3.93 -24.12 -14.36
CA GLU A 3 -3.86 -22.92 -13.54
C GLU A 3 -3.85 -21.72 -14.48
N VAL A 4 -4.99 -21.05 -14.60
CA VAL A 4 -5.08 -19.77 -15.31
C VAL A 4 -4.39 -18.75 -14.41
N ILE A 5 -3.13 -18.45 -14.70
CA ILE A 5 -2.45 -17.28 -14.13
C ILE A 5 -3.27 -16.08 -14.57
N GLN A 6 -4.08 -15.54 -13.65
CA GLN A 6 -4.87 -14.36 -13.89
C GLN A 6 -3.89 -13.17 -13.96
N ILE A 7 -3.41 -12.85 -15.17
CA ILE A 7 -2.58 -11.68 -15.41
C ILE A 7 -3.44 -10.44 -15.14
N MET A 8 -3.23 -9.83 -13.98
CA MET A 8 -3.89 -8.61 -13.59
C MET A 8 -3.32 -7.46 -14.43
N THR A 9 -4.13 -6.83 -15.29
CA THR A 9 -3.72 -5.69 -16.11
C THR A 9 -3.44 -4.44 -15.25
N PHE A 10 -2.81 -3.44 -15.84
CA PHE A 10 -2.60 -2.14 -15.20
C PHE A 10 -3.93 -1.51 -14.74
N GLY A 11 -4.94 -1.48 -15.62
CA GLY A 11 -6.27 -0.97 -15.31
C GLY A 11 -6.95 -1.75 -14.19
N ALA A 12 -6.80 -3.08 -14.17
CA ALA A 12 -7.28 -3.91 -13.08
C ALA A 12 -6.61 -3.58 -11.74
N ARG A 13 -5.29 -3.32 -11.74
CA ARG A 13 -4.54 -2.90 -10.54
C ARG A 13 -4.99 -1.55 -10.02
N LEU A 14 -5.18 -0.56 -10.89
CA LEU A 14 -5.74 0.74 -10.51
C LEU A 14 -7.11 0.59 -9.86
N ARG A 15 -8.00 -0.21 -10.46
CA ARG A 15 -9.33 -0.48 -9.92
C ARG A 15 -9.26 -1.13 -8.55
N SER A 16 -8.37 -2.10 -8.38
CA SER A 16 -8.16 -2.78 -7.10
C SER A 16 -7.66 -1.81 -6.03
N ALA A 17 -6.64 -1.00 -6.33
CA ALA A 17 -6.10 0.01 -5.42
C ALA A 17 -7.15 1.03 -4.98
N ARG A 18 -7.96 1.51 -5.94
CA ARG A 18 -9.10 2.40 -5.68
C ARG A 18 -10.12 1.74 -4.73
N ASN A 19 -10.49 0.50 -5.01
CA ASN A 19 -11.46 -0.24 -4.20
C ASN A 19 -10.94 -0.49 -2.77
N SER A 20 -9.64 -0.74 -2.59
CA SER A 20 -9.00 -0.88 -1.27
C SER A 20 -9.10 0.39 -0.44
N LYS A 21 -9.09 1.57 -1.09
CA LYS A 21 -9.37 2.87 -0.44
C LYS A 21 -10.85 3.22 -0.35
N ARG A 22 -11.75 2.34 -0.83
CA ARG A 22 -13.21 2.52 -0.86
C ARG A 22 -13.66 3.79 -1.59
N LEU A 23 -12.90 4.21 -2.61
CA LEU A 23 -13.20 5.39 -3.41
C LEU A 23 -14.02 5.02 -4.65
N THR A 24 -14.92 5.89 -5.07
CA THR A 24 -15.57 5.77 -6.38
C THR A 24 -14.69 6.38 -7.48
N GLN A 25 -14.90 5.99 -8.74
CA GLN A 25 -14.19 6.60 -9.87
C GLN A 25 -14.42 8.11 -9.96
N HIS A 26 -15.62 8.60 -9.59
CA HIS A 26 -15.92 10.03 -9.50
C HIS A 26 -15.08 10.74 -8.45
N GLN A 27 -14.98 10.18 -7.23
CA GLN A 27 -14.16 10.77 -6.17
C GLN A 27 -12.68 10.87 -6.57
N VAL A 28 -12.16 9.85 -7.25
CA VAL A 28 -10.78 9.89 -7.78
C VAL A 28 -10.64 10.97 -8.85
N ALA A 29 -11.58 11.05 -9.79
CA ALA A 29 -11.58 12.06 -10.84
C ALA A 29 -11.56 13.48 -10.25
N ASP A 30 -12.44 13.75 -9.29
CA ASP A 30 -12.52 15.04 -8.59
C ASP A 30 -11.22 15.35 -7.84
N THR A 31 -10.66 14.35 -7.13
CA THR A 31 -9.41 14.51 -6.37
C THR A 31 -8.20 14.81 -7.27
N LEU A 32 -8.16 14.19 -8.46
CA LEU A 32 -7.05 14.33 -9.40
C LEU A 32 -7.24 15.47 -10.41
N GLY A 33 -8.38 16.17 -10.37
CA GLY A 33 -8.72 17.21 -11.35
C GLY A 33 -8.94 16.66 -12.77
N LEU A 34 -9.43 15.41 -12.88
CA LEU A 34 -9.65 14.71 -14.13
C LEU A 34 -11.14 14.52 -14.43
N ASN A 35 -11.47 14.20 -15.68
CA ASN A 35 -12.82 13.77 -16.03
C ASN A 35 -13.04 12.31 -15.57
N PHE A 36 -14.24 11.98 -15.08
CA PHE A 36 -14.66 10.61 -14.77
C PHE A 36 -14.33 9.61 -15.90
N THR A 37 -14.59 9.99 -17.15
CA THR A 37 -14.32 9.14 -18.32
C THR A 37 -12.84 8.80 -18.47
N THR A 38 -11.94 9.67 -18.01
CA THR A 38 -10.49 9.42 -18.00
C THR A 38 -10.14 8.31 -17.02
N ILE A 39 -10.66 8.35 -15.78
CA ILE A 39 -10.46 7.29 -14.78
C ILE A 39 -11.04 5.96 -15.28
N SER A 40 -12.24 5.99 -15.86
CA SER A 40 -12.86 4.80 -16.45
C SER A 40 -12.02 4.21 -17.59
N LYS A 41 -11.44 5.05 -18.46
CA LYS A 41 -10.54 4.59 -19.53
C LYS A 41 -9.27 3.96 -18.96
N TYR A 42 -8.67 4.53 -17.92
CA TYR A 42 -7.48 3.94 -17.27
C TYR A 42 -7.80 2.56 -16.67
N GLU A 43 -8.89 2.44 -15.91
CA GLU A 43 -9.27 1.18 -15.27
C GLU A 43 -9.73 0.09 -16.25
N ASN A 44 -10.04 0.44 -17.49
CA ASN A 44 -10.42 -0.48 -18.56
C ASN A 44 -9.33 -0.64 -19.64
N ASP A 45 -8.09 -0.23 -19.33
CA ASP A 45 -6.91 -0.34 -20.21
C ASP A 45 -7.12 0.33 -21.58
N LYS A 46 -7.96 1.37 -21.66
CA LYS A 46 -8.23 2.14 -22.89
C LYS A 46 -7.31 3.33 -23.09
N SER A 47 -6.66 3.78 -22.02
CA SER A 47 -5.61 4.79 -22.03
C SER A 47 -4.70 4.58 -20.82
N GLN A 48 -3.59 5.30 -20.77
CA GLN A 48 -2.63 5.27 -19.67
C GLN A 48 -2.49 6.67 -19.05
N PRO A 49 -2.32 6.79 -17.72
CA PRO A 49 -1.98 8.06 -17.09
C PRO A 49 -0.57 8.49 -17.51
N ASP A 50 -0.34 9.80 -17.55
CA ASP A 50 1.02 10.32 -17.63
C ASP A 50 1.75 10.15 -16.28
N ASN A 51 3.03 10.53 -16.24
CA ASN A 51 3.86 10.36 -15.06
C ASN A 51 3.34 11.16 -13.85
N GLU A 52 2.77 12.35 -14.07
CA GLU A 52 2.28 13.21 -12.99
C GLU A 52 1.02 12.60 -12.36
N ILE A 53 0.07 12.16 -13.19
CA ILE A 53 -1.14 11.49 -12.73
C ILE A 53 -0.80 10.15 -12.07
N LEU A 54 0.15 9.40 -12.62
CA LEU A 54 0.60 8.13 -12.03
C LEU A 54 1.18 8.32 -10.63
N GLN A 55 2.00 9.35 -10.41
CA GLN A 55 2.52 9.73 -9.09
C GLN A 55 1.40 10.14 -8.13
N LYS A 56 0.44 10.94 -8.58
CA LYS A 56 -0.70 11.32 -7.74
C LYS A 56 -1.56 10.12 -7.36
N MET A 57 -1.76 9.18 -8.29
CA MET A 57 -2.47 7.93 -8.02
C MET A 57 -1.73 7.05 -7.02
N SER A 58 -0.40 6.93 -7.11
CA SER A 58 0.38 6.14 -6.15
C SER A 58 0.25 6.69 -4.72
N VAL A 59 0.27 8.02 -4.57
CA VAL A 59 0.02 8.68 -3.27
C VAL A 59 -1.42 8.51 -2.81
N LEU A 60 -2.41 8.75 -3.68
CA LEU A 60 -3.84 8.62 -3.35
C LEU A 60 -4.21 7.21 -2.89
N TYR A 61 -3.64 6.21 -3.55
CA TYR A 61 -3.90 4.80 -3.27
C TYR A 61 -2.95 4.19 -2.26
N ASP A 62 -1.92 4.91 -1.82
CA ASP A 62 -0.92 4.44 -0.84
C ASP A 62 -0.25 3.14 -1.30
N VAL A 63 0.19 3.13 -2.55
CA VAL A 63 0.91 2.03 -3.20
C VAL A 63 2.12 2.58 -3.94
N SER A 64 3.10 1.72 -4.26
CA SER A 64 4.23 2.15 -5.09
C SER A 64 3.81 2.24 -6.57
N ILE A 65 4.48 3.14 -7.30
CA ILE A 65 4.37 3.21 -8.77
C ILE A 65 4.77 1.87 -9.40
N ASP A 66 5.82 1.24 -8.85
CA ASP A 66 6.29 -0.07 -9.30
C ASP A 66 5.16 -1.10 -9.22
N TRP A 67 4.47 -1.22 -8.09
CA TRP A 67 3.34 -2.12 -7.95
C TRP A 67 2.20 -1.79 -8.93
N LEU A 68 1.91 -0.51 -9.20
CA LEU A 68 0.92 -0.14 -10.21
C LEU A 68 1.33 -0.65 -11.60
N LEU A 69 2.62 -0.62 -11.95
CA LEU A 69 3.13 -1.00 -13.27
C LEU A 69 3.38 -2.50 -13.43
N THR A 70 3.88 -3.17 -12.39
CA THR A 70 4.31 -4.59 -12.45
C THR A 70 3.32 -5.52 -11.76
N GLY A 71 2.59 -5.04 -10.75
CA GLY A 71 1.78 -5.87 -9.85
C GLY A 71 2.59 -6.58 -8.77
N GLU A 72 3.91 -6.37 -8.73
CA GLU A 72 4.80 -7.01 -7.78
C GLU A 72 4.92 -6.14 -6.53
N THR A 73 4.59 -6.68 -5.37
CA THR A 73 4.74 -5.97 -4.09
C THR A 73 6.20 -6.06 -3.65
N GLY A 74 7.07 -5.22 -4.19
CA GLY A 74 8.44 -5.10 -3.69
C GLY A 74 9.18 -6.44 -3.60
N GLY A 75 9.17 -7.21 -4.68
CA GLY A 75 10.14 -8.26 -4.93
C GLY A 75 11.04 -7.78 -6.05
N SER A 76 12.05 -6.95 -5.76
CA SER A 76 13.20 -6.91 -6.65
C SER A 76 13.61 -8.36 -6.86
N ALA A 77 13.70 -8.80 -8.11
CA ALA A 77 14.06 -10.13 -8.54
C ALA A 77 15.44 -10.56 -7.99
N ALA A 78 15.45 -10.93 -6.71
CA ALA A 78 16.54 -11.53 -5.98
C ALA A 78 15.88 -12.47 -4.96
N ALA A 79 15.77 -13.73 -5.34
CA ALA A 79 15.70 -14.83 -4.39
C ALA A 79 16.92 -14.74 -3.46
N GLY A 80 16.79 -13.98 -2.36
CA GLY A 80 17.87 -13.67 -1.40
C GLY A 80 17.86 -12.26 -0.77
N GLY A 81 16.80 -11.45 -0.92
CA GLY A 81 16.76 -10.07 -0.41
C GLY A 81 16.67 -9.98 1.12
N ARG A 82 17.72 -9.42 1.76
CA ARG A 82 17.75 -9.02 3.17
C ARG A 82 16.63 -8.04 3.48
N ALA A 83 15.98 -8.17 4.65
CA ALA A 83 14.96 -7.23 5.08
C ALA A 83 15.57 -5.81 5.16
N LYS A 84 14.86 -4.79 4.66
CA LYS A 84 15.32 -3.39 4.68
C LYS A 84 14.46 -2.58 5.64
N MET A 85 15.10 -1.83 6.54
CA MET A 85 14.44 -0.86 7.41
C MET A 85 14.71 0.57 6.94
N TYR A 86 13.71 1.44 7.15
CA TYR A 86 13.81 2.87 6.86
C TYR A 86 13.76 3.64 8.17
N PHE A 87 14.87 4.27 8.56
CA PHE A 87 14.97 5.08 9.77
C PHE A 87 15.47 6.49 9.44
N GLY A 88 14.69 7.52 9.74
CA GLY A 88 15.09 8.92 9.48
C GLY A 88 15.41 9.24 8.01
N GLY A 89 14.88 8.47 7.05
CA GLY A 89 15.18 8.60 5.62
C GLY A 89 16.42 7.83 5.14
N GLN A 90 17.09 7.08 6.03
CA GLN A 90 18.18 6.16 5.68
C GLN A 90 17.68 4.73 5.57
N VAL A 91 18.25 3.97 4.64
CA VAL A 91 17.96 2.55 4.43
C VAL A 91 19.06 1.73 5.07
N GLU A 92 18.68 0.82 5.97
CA GLU A 92 19.58 -0.17 6.54
C GLU A 92 19.13 -1.58 6.14
N GLU A 93 20.08 -2.42 5.75
CA GLU A 93 19.85 -3.84 5.49
C GLU A 93 19.99 -4.62 6.80
N LEU A 94 19.04 -5.50 7.06
CA LEU A 94 18.99 -6.33 8.24
C LEU A 94 19.44 -7.75 7.92
N THR A 95 20.06 -8.38 8.91
CA THR A 95 20.13 -9.83 8.99
C THR A 95 18.75 -10.43 9.29
N GLU A 96 18.60 -11.73 9.08
CA GLU A 96 17.34 -12.43 9.40
C GLU A 96 17.03 -12.37 10.90
N GLU A 97 18.06 -12.52 11.75
CA GLU A 97 17.94 -12.44 13.20
C GLU A 97 17.46 -11.05 13.65
N GLU A 98 18.04 -9.98 13.12
CA GLU A 98 17.60 -8.61 13.43
C GLU A 98 16.18 -8.35 12.94
N ALA A 99 15.82 -8.86 11.75
CA ALA A 99 14.48 -8.74 11.22
C ALA A 99 13.46 -9.46 12.09
N GLU A 100 13.78 -10.66 12.58
CA GLU A 100 12.95 -11.42 13.51
C GLU A 100 12.78 -10.71 14.85
N HIS A 101 13.89 -10.26 15.45
CA HIS A 101 13.85 -9.52 16.71
C HIS A 101 12.99 -8.26 16.64
N LEU A 102 13.06 -7.53 15.52
CA LEU A 102 12.25 -6.33 15.30
C LEU A 102 10.78 -6.65 15.07
N ARG A 103 10.46 -7.78 14.42
CA ARG A 103 9.07 -8.26 14.27
C ARG A 103 8.43 -8.52 15.64
N ASP A 104 9.12 -9.29 16.48
CA ASP A 104 8.65 -9.63 17.83
C ASP A 104 8.49 -8.37 18.70
N SER A 105 9.48 -7.47 18.64
CA SER A 105 9.47 -6.21 19.38
C SER A 105 8.30 -5.32 18.95
N LEU A 106 8.01 -5.24 17.65
CA LEU A 106 6.91 -4.46 17.11
C LEU A 106 5.55 -5.06 17.49
N GLU A 107 5.43 -6.38 17.48
CA GLU A 107 4.22 -7.09 17.93
C GLU A 107 3.96 -6.80 19.42
N MET A 108 4.97 -6.97 20.26
CA MET A 108 4.87 -6.66 21.68
C MET A 108 4.50 -5.19 21.92
N PHE A 109 5.12 -4.27 21.19
CA PHE A 109 4.81 -2.84 21.30
C PHE A 109 3.35 -2.54 20.93
N ARG A 110 2.83 -3.13 19.85
CA ARG A 110 1.42 -3.00 19.44
C ARG A 110 0.48 -3.52 20.51
N LEU A 111 0.80 -4.68 21.10
CA LEU A 111 0.03 -5.26 22.20
C LEU A 111 0.02 -4.34 23.43
N LEU A 112 1.17 -3.79 23.82
CA LEU A 112 1.27 -2.87 24.96
C LEU A 112 0.50 -1.58 24.73
N LYS A 113 0.55 -1.02 23.51
CA LYS A 113 -0.21 0.17 23.13
C LYS A 113 -1.72 -0.07 23.24
N GLU A 114 -2.20 -1.23 22.79
CA GLU A 114 -3.61 -1.60 22.89
C GLU A 114 -4.06 -1.79 24.35
N LYS A 115 -3.24 -2.48 25.17
CA LYS A 115 -3.52 -2.65 26.61
C LYS A 115 -3.57 -1.33 27.36
N ARG A 116 -2.65 -0.39 27.08
CA ARG A 116 -2.66 0.94 27.69
C ARG A 116 -3.92 1.73 27.31
N ALA A 117 -4.32 1.72 26.04
CA ALA A 117 -5.54 2.39 25.59
C ALA A 117 -6.81 1.84 26.27
N LYS A 118 -6.87 0.52 26.52
CA LYS A 118 -7.96 -0.11 27.27
C LYS A 118 -7.95 0.23 28.75
N TYR A 119 -6.76 0.35 29.36
CA TYR A 119 -6.61 0.72 30.77
C TYR A 119 -6.98 2.20 31.00
N ASP A 120 -6.51 3.10 30.14
CA ASP A 120 -6.75 4.55 30.25
C ASP A 120 -8.22 4.93 30.00
N SER A 121 -8.94 4.18 29.15
CA SER A 121 -10.38 4.36 28.92
C SER A 121 -11.28 3.84 30.05
N GLY A 122 -10.72 3.06 30.99
CA GLY A 122 -11.45 2.50 32.14
C GLY A 122 -11.35 3.33 33.42
N ARG A 123 -10.48 4.35 33.48
CA ARG A 123 -10.33 5.21 34.66
C ARG A 123 -11.48 6.23 34.73
N LYS A 124 -12.49 5.97 35.55
CA LYS A 124 -13.41 7.04 35.98
C LYS A 124 -12.61 8.06 36.80
N PRO A 125 -12.83 9.38 36.60
CA PRO A 125 -12.13 10.38 37.38
C PRO A 125 -12.50 10.20 38.87
N ASP A 126 -11.48 10.11 39.72
CA ASP A 126 -11.64 10.09 41.16
C ASP A 126 -12.37 11.40 41.57
N LYS A 127 -13.51 11.26 42.24
CA LYS A 127 -14.30 12.38 42.78
C LYS A 127 -13.74 12.85 44.10
#